data_AF-A0A3C0ZSP4-F1
#
_entry.id   AF-A0A3C0ZSP4-F1
#
_cell.length_a   1.000
_cell.length_b   1.000
_cell.length_c   1.000
_cell.angle_alpha   90.00
_cell.angle_beta   90.00
_cell.angle_gamma   90.00
#
_symmetry.space_group_name_H-M   'P 1'
#
loop_
_entity.id
_entity.type
_entity.pdbx_description
1 polymer ?
#
loop_
_entity_poly.entity_id
_entity_poly.type
_entity_poly.pdbx_seq_one_letter_code
_entity_poly.pdbx_strand_id
1 'polypeptide(L)'
;MQYLTIALTKGRLAGQTMELFEKAGYFCEELKDKKSRKLIFTNEEQRLRFFLSKGPDVPTYVEYGAADIGIVGSDIIMEEQRRCHEVLDLGFG
;
A
#
# COMPACT_ATOMS: atom_id res chain seq x y z
N MET A 1 -3.84 0.84 -20.63
CA MET A 1 -4.54 -0.02 -19.65
C MET A 1 -4.13 0.44 -18.27
N GLN A 2 -5.08 0.66 -17.35
CA GLN A 2 -4.82 1.26 -16.04
C GLN A 2 -4.37 0.20 -15.03
N TYR A 3 -3.36 0.51 -14.22
CA TYR A 3 -2.90 -0.32 -13.10
C TYR A 3 -3.65 0.13 -11.85
N LEU A 4 -3.97 -0.80 -10.95
CA LEU A 4 -4.36 -0.43 -9.59
C LEU A 4 -3.09 -0.19 -8.77
N THR A 5 -2.92 1.05 -8.30
CA THR A 5 -1.74 1.51 -7.58
C THR A 5 -2.01 1.56 -6.09
N ILE A 6 -1.20 0.84 -5.32
CA ILE A 6 -1.39 0.61 -3.89
C ILE A 6 -0.18 1.17 -3.14
N ALA A 7 -0.42 2.18 -2.29
CA ALA A 7 0.58 2.76 -1.40
C ALA A 7 0.62 1.97 -0.09
N LEU A 8 1.82 1.51 0.28
CA LEU A 8 2.07 0.74 1.49
C LEU A 8 3.01 1.49 2.44
N THR A 9 2.69 1.49 3.72
CA THR A 9 3.61 2.00 4.74
C THR A 9 4.78 1.04 4.93
N LYS A 10 6.02 1.54 4.80
CA LYS A 10 7.23 0.74 4.99
C LYS A 10 7.33 0.18 6.41
N GLY A 11 7.86 -1.04 6.55
CA GLY A 11 8.15 -1.65 7.85
C GLY A 11 7.23 -2.83 8.15
N ARG A 12 6.77 -2.93 9.40
CA ARG A 12 5.94 -4.06 9.87
C ARG A 12 4.62 -4.18 9.09
N LEU A 13 3.97 -3.04 8.82
CA LEU A 13 2.69 -2.97 8.13
C LEU A 13 2.75 -3.59 6.73
N ALA A 14 3.82 -3.31 5.98
CA ALA A 14 4.03 -3.86 4.64
C ALA A 14 4.02 -5.40 4.64
N GLY A 15 4.69 -6.04 5.60
CA GLY A 15 4.72 -7.51 5.68
C GLY A 15 3.33 -8.12 5.89
N GLN A 16 2.59 -7.61 6.87
CA GLN A 16 1.24 -8.10 7.20
C GLN A 16 0.25 -7.84 6.05
N THR A 17 0.40 -6.69 5.40
CA THR A 17 -0.41 -6.32 4.24
C THR A 17 -0.16 -7.25 3.06
N MET A 18 1.10 -7.62 2.81
CA MET A 18 1.43 -8.57 1.74
C MET A 18 0.87 -9.96 2.01
N GLU A 19 0.93 -10.44 3.25
CA GLU A 19 0.30 -11.71 3.63
C GLU A 19 -1.22 -11.68 3.40
N LEU A 20 -1.87 -10.54 3.66
CA LEU A 20 -3.30 -10.36 3.38
C LEU A 20 -3.58 -10.41 1.87
N PHE A 21 -2.81 -9.66 1.07
CA PHE A 21 -2.95 -9.67 -0.40
C PHE A 21 -2.73 -11.08 -0.96
N GLU A 22 -1.71 -11.81 -0.50
CA GLU A 22 -1.42 -13.17 -0.95
C GLU A 22 -2.57 -14.13 -0.64
N LYS A 23 -3.18 -14.04 0.55
CA LYS A 23 -4.37 -14.81 0.89
C LYS A 23 -5.57 -14.47 0.00
N ALA A 24 -5.66 -13.23 -0.48
CA ALA A 24 -6.66 -12.78 -1.44
C ALA A 24 -6.29 -13.12 -2.91
N GLY A 25 -5.13 -13.75 -3.16
CA GLY A 25 -4.67 -14.13 -4.49
C GLY A 25 -3.96 -13.01 -5.26
N TYR A 26 -3.63 -11.90 -4.60
CA TYR A 26 -2.89 -10.78 -5.19
C TYR A 26 -1.45 -10.77 -4.67
N PHE A 27 -0.45 -10.72 -5.54
CA PHE A 27 0.93 -10.76 -5.09
C PHE A 27 1.87 -9.99 -6.02
N CYS A 28 3.05 -9.66 -5.49
CA CYS A 28 4.16 -9.17 -6.30
C CYS A 28 5.44 -9.78 -5.75
N GLU A 29 6.05 -10.70 -6.51
CA GLU A 29 7.22 -11.47 -6.04
C GLU A 29 8.40 -10.57 -5.68
N GLU A 30 8.60 -9.49 -6.44
CA GLU A 30 9.67 -8.53 -6.20
C GLU A 30 9.59 -7.86 -4.82
N LEU A 31 8.39 -7.76 -4.26
CA LEU A 31 8.15 -7.12 -2.96
C LEU A 31 8.56 -8.05 -1.80
N LYS A 32 8.75 -9.35 -2.05
CA LYS A 32 9.29 -10.33 -1.08
C LYS A 32 10.79 -10.21 -0.88
N ASP A 33 11.51 -9.60 -1.83
CA ASP A 33 12.95 -9.43 -1.72
C ASP A 33 13.31 -8.30 -0.74
N LYS A 34 13.61 -8.69 0.50
CA LYS A 34 14.06 -7.78 1.57
C LYS A 34 15.39 -7.07 1.27
N LYS A 35 16.17 -7.54 0.29
CA LYS A 35 17.42 -6.89 -0.15
C LYS A 35 17.17 -5.85 -1.24
N SER A 36 16.00 -5.86 -1.86
CA SER A 36 15.64 -4.90 -2.88
C SER A 36 15.56 -3.49 -2.30
N ARG A 37 16.20 -2.55 -2.98
CA ARG A 37 16.08 -1.11 -2.70
C ARG A 37 15.02 -0.43 -3.57
N LYS A 38 14.28 -1.20 -4.36
CA LYS A 38 13.17 -0.67 -5.15
C LYS A 38 12.10 -0.18 -4.19
N LEU A 39 11.45 0.91 -4.58
CA LEU A 39 10.29 1.45 -3.88
C LEU A 39 9.00 1.14 -4.62
N ILE A 40 9.07 0.77 -5.90
CA ILE A 40 7.93 0.48 -6.76
C ILE A 40 8.09 -0.95 -7.27
N PHE A 41 7.01 -1.72 -7.18
CA PHE A 41 6.92 -3.12 -7.54
C PHE A 41 5.68 -3.31 -8.40
N THR A 42 5.80 -4.04 -9.50
CA THR A 42 4.70 -4.18 -10.46
C THR A 42 4.45 -5.66 -10.74
N ASN A 43 3.19 -6.08 -10.65
CA ASN A 43 2.72 -7.33 -11.20
C ASN A 43 1.99 -7.02 -12.52
N GLU A 44 2.62 -7.36 -13.64
CA GLU A 44 2.10 -7.10 -14.98
C GLU A 44 0.88 -7.98 -15.33
N GLU A 45 0.83 -9.21 -14.80
CA GLU A 45 -0.26 -10.16 -15.03
C GLU A 45 -1.55 -9.67 -14.37
N GLN A 46 -1.46 -9.26 -13.10
CA GLN A 46 -2.60 -8.80 -12.30
C GLN A 46 -2.86 -7.30 -12.43
N ARG A 47 -2.03 -6.57 -13.20
CA ARG A 47 -2.09 -5.12 -13.36
C ARG A 47 -2.07 -4.37 -12.03
N LEU A 48 -1.25 -4.84 -11.10
CA LEU A 48 -1.08 -4.24 -9.78
C LEU A 48 0.27 -3.53 -9.70
N ARG A 49 0.26 -2.33 -9.10
CA ARG A 49 1.48 -1.61 -8.75
C ARG A 49 1.47 -1.33 -7.26
N PHE A 50 2.52 -1.73 -6.57
CA PHE A 50 2.72 -1.42 -5.16
C PHE A 50 3.87 -0.45 -5.03
N PHE A 51 3.79 0.48 -4.09
CA PHE A 51 4.96 1.23 -3.69
C PHE A 51 5.04 1.46 -2.20
N LEU A 52 6.26 1.54 -1.70
CA LEU A 52 6.55 1.75 -0.29
C LEU A 52 6.77 3.24 -0.01
N SER A 53 6.08 3.75 0.99
CA SER A 53 6.18 5.13 1.45
C SER A 53 6.33 5.21 2.97
N LYS A 54 6.66 6.39 3.48
CA LYS A 54 6.44 6.73 4.88
C LYS A 54 4.93 6.85 5.13
N GLY A 55 4.51 6.48 6.33
CA GLY A 55 3.10 6.46 6.73
C GLY A 55 2.36 7.78 6.45
N PRO A 56 2.84 8.95 6.94
CA PRO A 56 2.17 10.23 6.72
C PRO A 56 1.99 10.62 5.24
N ASP A 57 2.87 10.13 4.36
CA ASP A 57 2.77 10.41 2.93
C ASP A 57 1.70 9.55 2.24
N VAL A 58 1.28 8.41 2.82
CA VAL A 58 0.31 7.48 2.20
C VAL A 58 -1.04 8.15 1.94
N PRO A 59 -1.70 8.80 2.92
CA PRO A 59 -2.94 9.55 2.68
C PRO A 59 -2.79 10.63 1.60
N THR A 60 -1.62 11.28 1.54
CA THR A 60 -1.30 12.30 0.53
C THR A 60 -1.31 11.71 -0.87
N TYR A 61 -0.71 10.53 -1.08
CA TYR A 61 -0.73 9.87 -2.39
C TYR A 61 -2.12 9.44 -2.83
N VAL A 62 -2.97 9.02 -1.88
CA VAL A 62 -4.36 8.66 -2.17
C VAL A 62 -5.18 9.89 -2.54
N GLU A 63 -5.08 10.99 -1.78
CA GLU A 63 -5.81 12.23 -2.07
C GLU A 63 -5.47 12.80 -3.45
N TYR A 64 -4.18 12.77 -3.83
CA TYR A 64 -3.75 13.27 -5.14
C TYR A 64 -3.92 12.27 -6.30
N GLY A 65 -4.43 11.06 -6.04
CA GLY A 65 -4.62 10.01 -7.05
C GLY A 65 -3.32 9.43 -7.61
N ALA A 66 -2.19 9.64 -6.92
CA ALA A 66 -0.93 8.95 -7.22
C ALA A 66 -0.97 7.48 -6.77
N ALA A 67 -1.79 7.17 -5.77
CA ALA A 67 -2.23 5.84 -5.41
C ALA A 67 -3.77 5.78 -5.44
N ASP A 68 -4.32 4.67 -5.89
CA ASP A 68 -5.76 4.41 -5.85
C ASP A 68 -6.18 3.93 -4.46
N ILE A 69 -5.31 3.17 -3.78
CA ILE A 69 -5.54 2.61 -2.45
C ILE A 69 -4.31 2.84 -1.58
N GLY A 70 -4.51 3.16 -0.30
CA GLY A 70 -3.45 3.32 0.69
C GLY A 70 -3.70 2.44 1.91
N ILE A 71 -2.64 1.85 2.46
CA ILE A 71 -2.70 1.05 3.70
C ILE A 71 -1.75 1.67 4.73
N VAL A 72 -2.35 2.17 5.80
CA VAL A 72 -1.71 3.00 6.81
C VAL A 72 -2.39 2.78 8.18
N GLY A 73 -1.70 3.10 9.27
CA GLY A 73 -2.28 3.08 10.61
C GLY A 73 -3.39 4.12 10.76
N SER A 74 -4.38 3.81 11.59
CA SER A 74 -5.53 4.68 11.84
C SER A 74 -5.14 5.99 12.53
N ASP A 75 -4.08 5.98 13.33
CA ASP A 75 -3.45 7.16 13.94
C ASP A 75 -3.08 8.20 12.87
N ILE A 76 -2.44 7.78 11.79
CA ILE A 76 -2.02 8.67 10.69
C ILE A 76 -3.23 9.24 9.94
N ILE A 77 -4.29 8.44 9.75
CA ILE A 77 -5.53 8.93 9.10
C ILE A 77 -6.15 10.05 9.95
N MET A 78 -6.18 9.85 11.28
CA MET A 78 -6.70 10.85 12.22
C MET A 78 -5.85 12.12 12.28
N GLU A 79 -4.52 11.98 12.22
CA GLU A 79 -3.57 13.11 12.27
C GLU A 79 -3.55 13.93 10.97
N GLU A 80 -3.49 13.28 9.82
CA GLU A 80 -3.30 13.96 8.53
C GLU A 80 -4.58 14.62 8.00
N GLN A 81 -5.77 14.19 8.47
CA GLN A 81 -7.09 14.76 8.12
C GLN A 81 -7.30 15.00 6.62
N ARG A 82 -6.78 14.11 5.78
CA ARG A 82 -6.83 14.20 4.31
C ARG A 82 -8.19 13.79 3.76
N ARG A 83 -8.47 14.18 2.52
CA ARG A 83 -9.67 13.77 1.78
C ARG A 83 -9.52 12.36 1.21
N CYS A 84 -9.54 11.36 2.09
CA CYS A 84 -9.60 9.94 1.74
C CYS A 84 -10.76 9.26 2.44
N HIS A 85 -11.25 8.16 1.86
CA HIS A 85 -12.26 7.31 2.50
C HIS A 85 -11.58 6.19 3.27
N GLU A 86 -11.91 6.05 4.55
CA GLU A 86 -11.58 4.86 5.33
C GLU A 86 -12.57 3.75 4.93
N VAL A 87 -12.07 2.72 4.24
CA VAL A 87 -12.92 1.68 3.64
C VAL A 87 -13.02 0.43 4.51
N LEU A 88 -11.93 0.06 5.20
CA LEU A 88 -11.83 -1.19 5.94
C LEU A 88 -10.78 -1.11 7.04
N ASP A 89 -11.15 -1.51 8.25
CA ASP A 89 -10.20 -1.85 9.31
C ASP A 89 -9.63 -3.26 9.06
N LEU A 90 -8.31 -3.36 8.91
CA LEU A 90 -7.61 -4.62 8.63
C LEU A 90 -7.34 -5.44 9.89
N GLY A 91 -7.57 -4.89 11.08
CA GLY A 91 -7.34 -5.55 12.38
C GLY A 91 -5.86 -5.75 12.73
N PHE A 92 -4.95 -5.06 12.03
CA PHE A 92 -3.52 -5.08 12.30
C PHE A 92 -2.87 -3.74 11.92
N GLY A 93 -1.75 -3.46 12.58
CA GLY A 93 -0.96 -2.25 12.39
C GLY A 93 -0.77 -1.52 13.68
#